data_AF-A0A256YWZ0-F1
#
_entry.id   AF-A0A256YWZ0-F1
#
_cell.length_a   1.000
_cell.length_b   1.000
_cell.length_c   1.000
_cell.angle_alpha   90.00
_cell.angle_beta   90.00
_cell.angle_gamma   90.00
#
_symmetry.space_group_name_H-M   'P 1'
#
loop_
_entity.id
_entity.type
_entity.pdbx_description
1 polymer ?
#
loop_
_entity_poly.entity_id
_entity_poly.type
_entity_poly.pdbx_seq_one_letter_code
_entity_poly.pdbx_strand_id
1 'polypeptide(L)'
;MDGMLSGNRLPRNAVKILAHIVKSGGSLRYSEIRRGLKMADGTLTHNLNRLITEGLLERVGDTGLYRLPTKTPWLFFSEDKERLGESLVYVGLLGMMREEIEEPVYRTAISLLSREPDQSMDPRTWGLGVKPKYVYILTSEEAKTSWTGLHDVDNWILLTQDDLWDIDKVKERLLKAIEPLMKDHAVVLDSTGDGKPPALAFYEVANDRLIPLIYVHRTPTMRKLRWLISPHDILRRLGLDKWFREWET
;
A
#
# COMPACT_ATOMS: atom_id res chain seq x y z
N MET A 1 -17.94 8.56 -4.98
CA MET A 1 -18.08 7.39 -5.86
C MET A 1 -16.97 6.44 -5.49
N ASP A 2 -17.24 5.55 -4.54
CA ASP A 2 -16.29 4.51 -4.14
C ASP A 2 -16.26 3.45 -5.22
N GLY A 3 -15.20 3.47 -6.03
CA GLY A 3 -14.85 2.38 -6.92
C GLY A 3 -14.37 1.20 -6.08
N MET A 4 -15.28 0.39 -5.58
CA MET A 4 -14.95 -0.98 -5.18
C MET A 4 -14.48 -1.70 -6.44
N LEU A 5 -13.22 -2.15 -6.45
CA LEU A 5 -12.72 -3.05 -7.49
C LEU A 5 -13.64 -4.25 -7.55
N SER A 6 -14.36 -4.42 -8.66
CA SER A 6 -15.23 -5.57 -8.82
C SER A 6 -14.33 -6.81 -8.70
N GLY A 7 -14.71 -7.80 -7.90
CA GLY A 7 -13.91 -9.03 -7.68
C GLY A 7 -13.65 -9.87 -8.95
N ASN A 8 -13.95 -9.33 -10.13
CA ASN A 8 -13.73 -9.91 -11.43
C ASN A 8 -12.30 -9.67 -11.91
N ARG A 9 -11.62 -10.76 -12.27
CA ARG A 9 -10.30 -10.72 -12.89
C ARG A 9 -10.30 -9.82 -14.13
N LEU A 10 -9.35 -8.89 -14.21
CA LEU A 10 -9.21 -8.00 -15.37
C LEU A 10 -9.01 -8.81 -16.67
N PRO A 11 -9.64 -8.41 -17.79
CA PRO A 11 -9.40 -9.02 -19.09
C PRO A 11 -7.93 -8.91 -19.50
N ARG A 12 -7.44 -9.89 -20.27
CA ARG A 12 -6.03 -9.95 -20.71
C ARG A 12 -5.53 -8.64 -21.35
N ASN A 13 -6.36 -7.96 -22.14
CA ASN A 13 -5.98 -6.71 -22.80
C ASN A 13 -5.96 -5.52 -21.82
N ALA A 14 -6.86 -5.46 -20.84
CA ALA A 14 -6.81 -4.47 -19.77
C ALA A 14 -5.53 -4.63 -18.93
N VAL A 15 -5.19 -5.87 -18.56
CA VAL A 15 -3.93 -6.20 -17.85
C VAL A 15 -2.71 -5.73 -18.65
N LYS A 16 -2.68 -6.02 -19.96
CA LYS A 16 -1.60 -5.57 -20.86
C LYS A 16 -1.43 -4.06 -20.87
N ILE A 17 -2.54 -3.32 -20.97
CA ILE A 17 -2.55 -1.85 -20.98
C ILE A 17 -2.03 -1.32 -19.64
N LEU A 18 -2.57 -1.82 -18.53
CA LEU A 18 -2.16 -1.39 -17.20
C LEU A 18 -0.68 -1.66 -16.94
N ALA A 19 -0.20 -2.87 -17.25
CA ALA A 19 1.21 -3.23 -17.14
C ALA A 19 2.11 -2.28 -17.94
N HIS A 20 1.71 -1.95 -19.18
CA HIS A 20 2.47 -1.04 -20.03
C HIS A 20 2.57 0.36 -19.43
N ILE A 21 1.46 0.90 -18.92
CA ILE A 21 1.45 2.23 -18.28
C ILE A 21 2.30 2.25 -17.01
N VAL A 22 2.18 1.23 -16.15
CA VAL A 22 2.98 1.12 -14.92
C VAL A 22 4.49 1.07 -15.25
N LYS A 23 4.90 0.22 -16.20
CA LYS A 23 6.30 0.13 -16.63
C LYS A 23 6.82 1.41 -17.28
N SER A 24 5.96 2.20 -17.91
CA SER A 24 6.32 3.50 -18.49
C SER A 24 6.30 4.66 -17.48
N GLY A 25 6.30 4.38 -16.18
CA GLY A 25 6.37 5.40 -15.13
C GLY A 25 5.02 5.97 -14.70
N GLY A 26 3.91 5.37 -15.15
CA GLY A 26 2.57 5.63 -14.63
C GLY A 26 1.69 6.57 -15.46
N SER A 27 2.16 7.04 -16.62
CA SER A 27 1.35 7.85 -17.53
C SER A 27 1.73 7.64 -18.98
N LEU A 28 0.74 7.51 -19.88
CA LEU A 28 0.94 7.41 -21.33
C LEU A 28 -0.21 8.04 -22.09
N ARG A 29 0.06 8.57 -23.29
CA ARG A 29 -0.98 9.00 -24.24
C ARG A 29 -1.58 7.81 -24.97
N TYR A 30 -2.83 7.97 -25.43
CA TYR A 30 -3.54 7.00 -26.24
C TYR A 30 -2.69 6.49 -27.42
N SER A 31 -2.05 7.40 -28.15
CA SER A 31 -1.21 7.10 -29.31
C SER A 31 0.02 6.27 -28.93
N GLU A 32 0.60 6.51 -27.75
CA GLU A 32 1.75 5.78 -27.23
C GLU A 32 1.35 4.36 -26.84
N ILE A 33 0.23 4.21 -26.12
CA ILE A 33 -0.33 2.90 -25.74
C ILE A 33 -0.67 2.09 -26.98
N ARG A 34 -1.36 2.70 -27.95
CA ARG A 34 -1.73 2.07 -29.22
C ARG A 34 -0.51 1.57 -29.99
N ARG A 35 0.51 2.43 -30.13
CA ARG A 35 1.74 2.11 -30.85
C ARG A 35 2.55 1.03 -30.14
N GLY A 36 2.68 1.13 -28.81
CA GLY A 36 3.42 0.16 -27.99
C GLY A 36 2.79 -1.23 -27.98
N LEU A 37 1.45 -1.30 -27.96
CA LEU A 37 0.72 -2.58 -27.87
C LEU A 37 0.16 -3.09 -29.19
N LYS A 38 0.28 -2.33 -30.29
CA LYS A 38 -0.28 -2.65 -31.63
C LYS A 38 -1.76 -3.07 -31.55
N MET A 39 -2.55 -2.34 -30.76
CA MET A 39 -3.95 -2.67 -30.48
C MET A 39 -4.90 -1.88 -31.38
N ALA A 40 -5.99 -2.51 -31.84
CA ALA A 40 -7.05 -1.84 -32.59
C ALA A 40 -7.80 -0.81 -31.71
N ASP A 41 -8.29 0.27 -32.33
CA ASP A 41 -8.85 1.42 -31.60
C ASP A 41 -10.05 1.08 -30.72
N GLY A 42 -11.01 0.30 -31.24
CA GLY A 42 -12.18 -0.11 -30.48
C GLY A 42 -11.81 -0.96 -29.26
N THR A 43 -10.87 -1.88 -29.41
CA THR A 43 -10.37 -2.73 -28.33
C THR A 43 -9.65 -1.91 -27.27
N LEU A 44 -8.79 -0.96 -27.68
CA LEU A 44 -8.06 -0.11 -26.76
C LEU A 44 -9.01 0.79 -25.96
N THR A 45 -9.92 1.47 -26.64
CA THR A 45 -10.92 2.34 -26.00
C THR A 45 -11.79 1.58 -24.99
N HIS A 46 -12.29 0.40 -25.37
CA HIS A 46 -13.09 -0.43 -24.47
C HIS A 46 -12.34 -0.79 -23.19
N ASN A 47 -11.08 -1.23 -23.30
CA ASN A 47 -10.30 -1.65 -22.14
C ASN A 47 -9.81 -0.45 -21.30
N LEU A 48 -9.51 0.70 -21.90
CA LEU A 48 -9.18 1.93 -21.16
C LEU A 48 -10.37 2.42 -20.34
N ASN A 49 -11.57 2.47 -20.93
CA ASN A 49 -12.78 2.85 -20.20
C ASN A 49 -13.05 1.91 -19.03
N ARG A 50 -12.85 0.61 -19.23
CA ARG A 50 -12.97 -0.37 -18.13
C ARG A 50 -11.97 -0.09 -17.00
N LEU A 51 -10.70 0.14 -17.31
CA LEU A 51 -9.70 0.47 -16.29
C LEU A 51 -10.03 1.78 -15.55
N ILE A 52 -10.64 2.75 -16.23
CA ILE A 52 -11.14 3.98 -15.60
C ILE A 52 -12.31 3.69 -14.67
N THR A 53 -13.29 2.89 -15.11
CA THR A 53 -14.44 2.49 -14.28
C THR A 53 -14.01 1.76 -13.01
N GLU A 54 -12.99 0.92 -13.09
CA GLU A 54 -12.41 0.20 -11.96
C GLU A 54 -11.47 1.09 -11.09
N GLY A 55 -11.31 2.37 -11.43
CA GLY A 55 -10.46 3.30 -10.68
C GLY A 55 -8.96 3.05 -10.79
N LEU A 56 -8.52 2.25 -11.77
CA LEU A 56 -7.11 1.90 -11.97
C LEU A 56 -6.39 2.89 -12.89
N LEU A 57 -7.14 3.66 -13.69
CA LEU A 57 -6.64 4.75 -14.51
C LEU A 57 -7.57 5.95 -14.43
N GLU A 58 -7.05 7.11 -14.77
CA GLU A 58 -7.83 8.30 -15.08
C GLU A 58 -7.39 8.91 -16.40
N ARG A 59 -8.34 9.57 -17.07
CA ARG A 59 -8.07 10.35 -18.28
C ARG A 59 -7.88 11.81 -17.90
N VAL A 60 -6.78 12.40 -18.33
CA VAL A 60 -6.44 13.80 -18.04
C VAL A 60 -6.94 14.72 -19.16
N GLY A 61 -8.13 15.27 -18.95
CA GLY A 61 -8.80 16.16 -19.90
C GLY A 61 -8.93 15.56 -21.31
N ASP A 62 -8.83 16.42 -22.32
CA ASP A 62 -8.99 16.03 -23.73
C ASP A 62 -7.68 15.73 -24.47
N THR A 63 -6.56 15.69 -23.73
CA THR A 63 -5.22 15.51 -24.30
C THR A 63 -4.90 14.07 -24.73
N GLY A 64 -5.81 13.14 -24.46
CA GLY A 64 -5.61 11.71 -24.66
C GLY A 64 -4.59 11.08 -23.70
N LEU A 65 -4.20 11.78 -22.64
CA LEU A 65 -3.30 11.29 -21.59
C LEU A 65 -4.08 10.43 -20.58
N TYR A 66 -3.55 9.24 -20.29
CA TYR A 66 -4.04 8.34 -19.26
C TYR A 66 -2.95 8.19 -18.19
N ARG A 67 -3.33 8.22 -16.92
CA ARG A 67 -2.38 8.04 -15.81
C ARG A 67 -2.98 7.22 -14.67
N LEU A 68 -2.09 6.70 -13.83
CA LEU A 68 -2.45 6.08 -12.56
C LEU A 68 -2.94 7.20 -11.61
N PRO A 69 -4.08 7.02 -10.91
CA PRO A 69 -4.64 8.06 -10.03
C PRO A 69 -3.83 8.25 -8.73
N THR A 70 -3.08 7.23 -8.34
CA THR A 70 -2.23 7.18 -7.14
C THR A 70 -0.87 6.60 -7.52
N LYS A 71 0.15 6.81 -6.67
CA LYS A 71 1.45 6.12 -6.74
C LYS A 71 1.47 4.81 -5.94
N THR A 72 0.63 4.68 -4.92
CA THR A 72 0.36 3.38 -4.27
C THR A 72 -0.67 2.59 -5.08
N PRO A 73 -0.46 1.28 -5.36
CA PRO A 73 0.68 0.43 -4.98
C PRO A 73 1.85 0.45 -5.98
N TRP A 74 1.75 1.19 -7.07
CA TRP A 74 2.62 1.03 -8.24
C TRP A 74 4.11 1.28 -7.99
N LEU A 75 4.45 2.18 -7.06
CA LEU A 75 5.86 2.40 -6.68
C LEU A 75 6.51 1.16 -6.04
N PHE A 76 5.74 0.25 -5.42
CA PHE A 76 6.28 -1.01 -4.91
C PHE A 76 6.71 -1.97 -6.03
N PHE A 77 6.37 -1.68 -7.29
CA PHE A 77 6.76 -2.44 -8.48
C PHE A 77 7.85 -1.74 -9.30
N SER A 78 8.41 -0.65 -8.77
CA SER A 78 9.53 0.07 -9.36
C SER A 78 10.84 -0.65 -9.03
N GLU A 79 11.72 -0.82 -10.02
CA GLU A 79 13.09 -1.31 -9.80
C GLU A 79 13.97 -0.28 -9.08
N ASP A 80 13.55 0.99 -9.12
CA ASP A 80 14.22 2.09 -8.43
C ASP A 80 13.90 2.08 -6.92
N LYS A 81 14.73 1.34 -6.16
CA LYS A 81 14.66 1.28 -4.69
C LYS A 81 14.88 2.64 -4.03
N GLU A 82 15.72 3.50 -4.60
CA GLU A 82 15.98 4.83 -4.03
C GLU A 82 14.70 5.66 -4.08
N ARG A 83 14.05 5.73 -5.23
CA ARG A 83 12.75 6.39 -5.40
C ARG A 83 11.67 5.81 -4.49
N LEU A 84 11.65 4.49 -4.29
CA LEU A 84 10.74 3.86 -3.33
C LEU A 84 11.03 4.36 -1.91
N GLY A 85 12.29 4.33 -1.45
CA GLY A 85 12.69 4.82 -0.14
C GLY A 85 12.32 6.29 0.08
N GLU A 86 12.57 7.15 -0.91
CA GLU A 86 12.22 8.57 -0.87
C GLU A 86 10.73 8.88 -0.87
N SER A 87 9.90 7.88 -1.19
CA SER A 87 8.45 8.01 -1.29
C SER A 87 7.70 7.11 -0.29
N LEU A 88 8.40 6.28 0.48
CA LEU A 88 7.77 5.28 1.35
C LEU A 88 7.25 5.92 2.63
N VAL A 89 5.96 5.76 2.86
CA VAL A 89 5.25 6.17 4.07
C VAL A 89 4.79 4.92 4.79
N TYR A 90 5.23 4.75 6.03
CA TYR A 90 4.72 3.74 6.94
C TYR A 90 3.55 4.31 7.72
N VAL A 91 2.44 3.58 7.79
CA VAL A 91 1.28 3.93 8.61
C VAL A 91 0.97 2.75 9.55
N GLY A 92 1.17 2.94 10.85
CA GLY A 92 1.00 1.88 11.84
C GLY A 92 0.03 2.23 12.96
N LEU A 93 -0.22 1.24 13.81
CA LEU A 93 -1.02 1.37 15.02
C LEU A 93 -0.13 1.47 16.26
N LEU A 94 -0.57 2.24 17.25
CA LEU A 94 0.04 2.31 18.58
C LEU A 94 -1.02 2.07 19.65
N GLY A 95 -0.83 1.06 20.48
CA GLY A 95 -1.64 0.82 21.68
C GLY A 95 -0.99 1.38 22.94
N MET A 96 -1.67 1.23 24.08
CA MET A 96 -1.15 1.65 25.39
C MET A 96 0.21 1.00 25.72
N MET A 97 1.07 1.75 26.42
CA MET A 97 2.28 1.20 27.04
C MET A 97 1.91 0.11 28.06
N ARG A 98 2.72 -0.96 28.09
CA ARG A 98 2.63 -2.04 29.08
C ARG A 98 4.02 -2.29 29.62
N GLU A 99 4.13 -2.67 30.89
CA GLU A 99 5.41 -2.83 31.59
C GLU A 99 6.33 -3.84 30.89
N GLU A 100 5.76 -4.86 30.23
CA GLU A 100 6.52 -5.91 29.55
C GLU A 100 7.02 -5.50 28.16
N ILE A 101 6.72 -4.28 27.72
CA ILE A 101 7.03 -3.80 26.37
C ILE A 101 8.02 -2.64 26.43
N GLU A 102 9.29 -2.95 26.15
CA GLU A 102 10.39 -1.97 26.14
C GLU A 102 10.28 -0.90 25.04
N GLU A 103 9.67 -1.23 23.90
CA GLU A 103 9.53 -0.32 22.76
C GLU A 103 8.21 -0.51 22.01
N PRO A 104 7.68 0.57 21.40
CA PRO A 104 6.54 0.49 20.51
C PRO A 104 6.76 -0.51 19.36
N VAL A 105 5.74 -1.31 19.06
CA VAL A 105 5.82 -2.35 18.03
C VAL A 105 6.13 -1.78 16.64
N TYR A 106 5.69 -0.55 16.33
CA TYR A 106 5.95 0.08 15.04
C TYR A 106 7.46 0.24 14.76
N ARG A 107 8.29 0.46 15.78
CA ARG A 107 9.75 0.54 15.62
C ARG A 107 10.35 -0.78 15.18
N THR A 108 9.90 -1.88 15.82
CA THR A 108 10.27 -3.23 15.39
C THR A 108 9.78 -3.50 13.97
N ALA A 109 8.55 -3.11 13.62
CA ALA A 109 8.00 -3.30 12.29
C ALA A 109 8.81 -2.55 11.22
N ILE A 110 9.13 -1.29 11.44
CA ILE A 110 9.99 -0.49 10.55
C ILE A 110 11.37 -1.13 10.41
N SER A 111 11.99 -1.56 11.53
CA SER A 111 13.29 -2.24 11.51
C SER A 111 13.26 -3.50 10.64
N LEU A 112 12.25 -4.36 10.81
CA LEU A 112 12.10 -5.58 10.02
C LEU A 112 11.78 -5.27 8.55
N LEU A 113 10.88 -4.32 8.30
CA LEU A 113 10.50 -3.90 6.95
C LEU A 113 11.68 -3.29 6.20
N SER A 114 12.61 -2.63 6.88
CA SER A 114 13.77 -1.99 6.24
C SER A 114 14.88 -2.96 5.87
N ARG A 115 14.81 -4.23 6.30
CA ARG A 115 15.85 -5.23 6.00
C ARG A 115 15.85 -5.58 4.51
N GLU A 116 17.02 -5.87 3.97
CA GLU A 116 17.13 -6.44 2.64
C GLU A 116 16.35 -7.76 2.56
N PRO A 117 15.70 -8.04 1.41
CA PRO A 117 15.08 -9.34 1.16
C PRO A 117 16.10 -10.48 1.33
N ASP A 118 15.75 -11.49 2.13
CA ASP A 118 16.58 -12.67 2.35
C ASP A 118 15.99 -13.85 1.58
N GLN A 119 16.62 -14.20 0.45
CA GLN A 119 16.15 -15.27 -0.44
C GLN A 119 16.09 -16.66 0.23
N SER A 120 16.72 -16.84 1.39
CA SER A 120 16.59 -18.08 2.18
C SER A 120 15.31 -18.15 3.02
N MET A 121 14.60 -17.03 3.18
CA MET A 121 13.37 -16.91 3.95
C MET A 121 12.12 -16.95 3.07
N ASP A 122 10.97 -17.23 3.67
CA ASP A 122 9.66 -17.11 3.01
C ASP A 122 9.47 -15.66 2.47
N PRO A 123 9.16 -15.48 1.17
CA PRO A 123 8.93 -14.15 0.57
C PRO A 123 7.89 -13.30 1.30
N ARG A 124 6.93 -13.93 1.99
CA ARG A 124 5.95 -13.22 2.84
C ARG A 124 6.55 -12.62 4.11
N THR A 125 7.85 -12.75 4.31
CA THR A 125 8.54 -12.30 5.53
C THR A 125 9.72 -11.38 5.21
N TRP A 126 9.96 -11.12 3.91
CA TRP A 126 11.01 -10.22 3.45
C TRP A 126 10.69 -8.77 3.80
N GLY A 127 11.73 -8.02 4.18
CA GLY A 127 11.70 -6.57 4.15
C GLY A 127 11.80 -6.04 2.72
N LEU A 128 11.77 -4.72 2.58
CA LEU A 128 11.86 -3.99 1.32
C LEU A 128 13.30 -3.54 0.99
N GLY A 129 14.24 -3.67 1.93
CA GLY A 129 15.60 -3.12 1.81
C GLY A 129 15.67 -1.60 1.84
N VAL A 130 14.58 -0.92 2.18
CA VAL A 130 14.50 0.54 2.24
C VAL A 130 13.77 0.99 3.50
N LYS A 131 14.23 2.08 4.09
CA LYS A 131 13.60 2.67 5.27
C LYS A 131 12.46 3.61 4.83
N PRO A 132 11.29 3.57 5.52
CA PRO A 132 10.27 4.60 5.32
C PRO A 132 10.82 6.00 5.56
N LYS A 133 10.49 6.93 4.67
CA LYS A 133 10.81 8.35 4.81
C LYS A 133 9.94 9.04 5.84
N TYR A 134 8.66 8.64 5.91
CA TYR A 134 7.71 9.19 6.86
C TYR A 134 7.02 8.08 7.66
N VAL A 135 6.73 8.37 8.92
CA VAL A 135 6.09 7.49 9.90
C VAL A 135 4.82 8.16 10.43
N TYR A 136 3.69 7.59 10.07
CA TYR A 136 2.36 8.00 10.53
C TYR A 136 1.84 6.95 11.51
N ILE A 137 1.31 7.40 12.64
CA ILE A 137 0.79 6.50 13.67
C ILE A 137 -0.66 6.85 14.00
N LEU A 138 -1.54 5.86 13.86
CA LEU A 138 -2.93 5.93 14.29
C LEU A 138 -3.06 5.38 15.71
N THR A 139 -3.68 6.17 16.58
CA THR A 139 -3.78 5.86 18.01
C THR A 139 -4.77 6.80 18.71
N SER A 140 -4.91 6.66 20.02
CA SER A 140 -5.57 7.61 20.91
C SER A 140 -4.58 8.50 21.65
N GLU A 141 -5.05 9.64 22.18
CA GLU A 141 -4.20 10.52 22.99
C GLU A 141 -3.72 9.83 24.28
N GLU A 142 -4.53 8.97 24.90
CA GLU A 142 -4.14 8.20 26.08
C GLU A 142 -3.00 7.22 25.75
N ALA A 143 -3.09 6.52 24.62
CA ALA A 143 -2.02 5.61 24.20
C ALA A 143 -0.76 6.39 23.87
N LYS A 144 -0.84 7.47 23.08
CA LYS A 144 0.29 8.33 22.76
C LYS A 144 1.00 8.89 24.01
N THR A 145 0.24 9.38 24.99
CA THR A 145 0.79 9.96 26.23
C THR A 145 1.35 8.91 27.18
N SER A 146 0.90 7.66 27.09
CA SER A 146 1.46 6.55 27.88
C SER A 146 2.90 6.18 27.48
N TRP A 147 3.34 6.56 26.28
CA TRP A 147 4.69 6.33 25.80
C TRP A 147 5.56 7.59 25.92
N THR A 148 6.86 7.40 26.12
CA THR A 148 7.85 8.50 26.12
C THR A 148 8.79 8.38 24.92
N GLY A 149 9.36 9.51 24.48
CA GLY A 149 10.43 9.52 23.49
C GLY A 149 10.01 9.14 22.06
N LEU A 150 8.78 9.43 21.64
CA LEU A 150 8.24 9.14 20.30
C LEU A 150 8.57 10.24 19.26
N HIS A 151 9.82 10.69 19.21
CA HIS A 151 10.28 11.78 18.33
C HIS A 151 10.48 11.33 16.87
N ASP A 152 10.42 10.03 16.62
CA ASP A 152 10.53 9.36 15.33
C ASP A 152 9.18 9.23 14.58
N VAL A 153 8.10 9.79 15.14
CA VAL A 153 6.77 9.84 14.50
C VAL A 153 6.56 11.19 13.86
N ASP A 154 6.41 11.22 12.54
CA ASP A 154 6.21 12.45 11.77
C ASP A 154 4.77 12.98 11.88
N ASN A 155 3.79 12.09 12.02
CA ASN A 155 2.38 12.49 12.07
C ASN A 155 1.51 11.55 12.91
N TRP A 156 0.54 12.13 13.62
CA TRP A 156 -0.39 11.44 14.50
C TRP A 156 -1.81 11.48 13.92
N ILE A 157 -2.41 10.30 13.74
CA ILE A 157 -3.80 10.13 13.33
C ILE A 157 -4.60 9.78 14.58
N LEU A 158 -5.12 10.81 15.25
CA LEU A 158 -5.71 10.67 16.57
C LEU A 158 -7.21 10.38 16.54
N LEU A 159 -7.63 9.41 17.34
CA LEU A 159 -9.01 9.03 17.61
C LEU A 159 -9.28 9.06 19.12
N THR A 160 -10.55 9.15 19.51
CA THR A 160 -10.91 8.86 20.91
C THR A 160 -10.85 7.35 21.17
N GLN A 161 -10.77 6.94 22.44
CA GLN A 161 -10.84 5.52 22.80
C GLN A 161 -12.12 4.85 22.29
N ASP A 162 -13.26 5.55 22.37
CA ASP A 162 -14.53 5.03 21.88
C ASP A 162 -14.53 4.85 20.36
N ASP A 163 -13.93 5.78 19.63
CA ASP A 163 -13.82 5.67 18.17
C ASP A 163 -12.92 4.51 17.73
N LEU A 164 -11.93 4.11 18.53
CA LEU A 164 -11.09 2.94 18.23
C LEU A 164 -11.87 1.62 18.28
N TRP A 165 -13.04 1.57 18.94
CA TRP A 165 -13.92 0.40 18.93
C TRP A 165 -14.87 0.36 17.74
N ASP A 166 -14.94 1.45 16.97
CA ASP A 166 -15.80 1.59 15.80
C ASP A 166 -14.97 1.48 14.51
N ILE A 167 -15.12 0.34 13.84
CA ILE A 167 -14.36 0.01 12.61
C ILE A 167 -14.57 1.10 11.55
N ASP A 168 -15.79 1.60 11.37
CA ASP A 168 -16.11 2.55 10.30
C ASP A 168 -15.48 3.92 10.58
N LYS A 169 -15.46 4.37 11.84
CA LYS A 169 -14.76 5.60 12.22
C LYS A 169 -13.26 5.49 12.05
N VAL A 170 -12.65 4.35 12.41
CA VAL A 170 -11.23 4.13 12.16
C VAL A 170 -10.93 4.17 10.66
N LYS A 171 -11.76 3.53 9.83
CA LYS A 171 -11.61 3.55 8.37
C LYS A 171 -11.73 4.97 7.80
N GLU A 172 -12.75 5.72 8.19
CA GLU A 172 -12.94 7.12 7.74
C GLU A 172 -11.71 7.97 8.08
N ARG A 173 -11.25 7.87 9.33
CA ARG A 173 -10.10 8.64 9.82
C ARG A 173 -8.81 8.25 9.11
N LEU A 174 -8.59 6.95 8.92
CA LEU A 174 -7.43 6.41 8.21
C LEU A 174 -7.43 6.86 6.75
N LEU A 175 -8.54 6.70 6.02
CA LEU A 175 -8.69 7.10 4.62
C LEU A 175 -8.44 8.60 4.43
N LYS A 176 -9.03 9.44 5.29
CA LYS A 176 -8.82 10.88 5.26
C LYS A 176 -7.33 11.27 5.39
N ALA A 177 -6.56 10.48 6.14
CA ALA A 177 -5.13 10.71 6.29
C ALA A 177 -4.31 10.16 5.11
N ILE A 178 -4.62 8.97 4.60
CA ILE A 178 -3.75 8.28 3.63
C ILE A 178 -4.07 8.57 2.17
N GLU A 179 -5.32 8.88 1.80
CA GLU A 179 -5.69 9.12 0.39
C GLU A 179 -4.89 10.27 -0.26
N PRO A 180 -4.64 11.42 0.42
CA PRO A 180 -3.76 12.45 -0.11
C PRO A 180 -2.31 11.94 -0.28
N LEU A 181 -1.81 11.14 0.66
CA LEU A 181 -0.45 10.62 0.62
C LEU A 181 -0.26 9.67 -0.56
N MET A 182 -1.23 8.79 -0.81
CA MET A 182 -1.20 7.81 -1.89
C MET A 182 -1.02 8.43 -3.28
N LYS A 183 -1.38 9.70 -3.49
CA LYS A 183 -1.17 10.42 -4.76
C LYS A 183 0.31 10.56 -5.08
N ASP A 184 1.14 10.78 -4.06
CA ASP A 184 2.55 11.13 -4.23
C ASP A 184 3.52 10.13 -3.60
N HIS A 185 3.02 9.19 -2.80
CA HIS A 185 3.83 8.30 -1.96
C HIS A 185 3.44 6.83 -2.15
N ALA A 186 4.36 5.96 -1.78
CA ALA A 186 4.12 4.53 -1.57
C ALA A 186 3.72 4.33 -0.11
N VAL A 187 2.46 3.96 0.15
CA VAL A 187 1.95 3.75 1.50
C VAL A 187 2.01 2.26 1.83
N VAL A 188 2.49 1.91 3.01
CA VAL A 188 2.36 0.57 3.61
C VAL A 188 1.64 0.69 4.94
N LEU A 189 0.65 -0.17 5.15
CA LEU A 189 -0.10 -0.25 6.40
C LEU A 189 0.49 -1.32 7.32
N ASP A 190 0.40 -1.11 8.63
CA ASP A 190 0.77 -2.06 9.66
C ASP A 190 -0.34 -2.23 10.70
N SER A 191 -0.90 -3.44 10.78
CA SER A 191 -1.98 -3.80 11.70
C SER A 191 -1.51 -4.50 12.98
N THR A 192 -0.23 -4.41 13.35
CA THR A 192 0.32 -5.14 14.53
C THR A 192 -0.01 -4.45 15.86
N GLY A 193 -0.28 -3.16 15.84
CA GLY A 193 -0.62 -2.40 17.03
C GLY A 193 -2.10 -2.43 17.35
N ASP A 194 -2.41 -2.15 18.62
CA ASP A 194 -3.75 -1.89 19.14
C ASP A 194 -4.79 -3.03 18.93
N GLY A 195 -6.02 -2.85 19.43
CA GLY A 195 -7.05 -3.88 19.49
C GLY A 195 -7.48 -4.47 18.13
N LYS A 196 -8.36 -5.48 18.18
CA LYS A 196 -8.91 -6.12 16.97
C LYS A 196 -9.65 -5.16 16.01
N PRO A 197 -10.46 -4.19 16.47
CA PRO A 197 -11.21 -3.33 15.55
C PRO A 197 -10.32 -2.44 14.66
N PRO A 198 -9.30 -1.71 15.18
CA PRO A 198 -8.39 -0.95 14.32
C PRO A 198 -7.61 -1.84 13.34
N ALA A 199 -7.17 -3.03 13.77
CA ALA A 199 -6.50 -3.97 12.88
C ALA A 199 -7.41 -4.44 11.72
N LEU A 200 -8.70 -4.67 11.99
CA LEU A 200 -9.68 -5.03 10.96
C LEU A 200 -9.96 -3.85 10.00
N ALA A 201 -10.09 -2.63 10.53
CA ALA A 201 -10.21 -1.42 9.70
C ALA A 201 -9.02 -1.25 8.74
N PHE A 202 -7.78 -1.46 9.22
CA PHE A 202 -6.58 -1.45 8.40
C PHE A 202 -6.62 -2.52 7.30
N TYR A 203 -7.09 -3.73 7.63
CA TYR A 203 -7.23 -4.81 6.67
C TYR A 203 -8.23 -4.48 5.56
N GLU A 204 -9.41 -3.96 5.92
CA GLU A 204 -10.43 -3.57 4.95
C GLU A 204 -9.95 -2.44 4.03
N VAL A 205 -9.35 -1.38 4.60
CA VAL A 205 -8.79 -0.27 3.83
C VAL A 205 -7.68 -0.74 2.90
N ALA A 206 -6.76 -1.59 3.40
CA ALA A 206 -5.69 -2.15 2.58
C ALA A 206 -6.25 -2.95 1.40
N ASN A 207 -7.26 -3.77 1.64
CA ASN A 207 -7.89 -4.59 0.61
C ASN A 207 -8.64 -3.75 -0.43
N ASP A 208 -9.36 -2.71 -0.01
CA ASP A 208 -10.17 -1.87 -0.89
C ASP A 208 -9.32 -0.92 -1.73
N ARG A 209 -8.23 -0.40 -1.16
CA ARG A 209 -7.34 0.58 -1.80
C ARG A 209 -6.07 -0.03 -2.39
N LEU A 210 -5.97 -1.37 -2.42
CA LEU A 210 -4.79 -2.11 -2.90
C LEU A 210 -3.49 -1.67 -2.23
N ILE A 211 -3.50 -1.51 -0.91
CA ILE A 211 -2.33 -1.07 -0.15
C ILE A 211 -1.64 -2.31 0.45
N PRO A 212 -0.31 -2.43 0.35
CA PRO A 212 0.40 -3.47 1.08
C PRO A 212 0.18 -3.35 2.59
N LEU A 213 0.01 -4.49 3.25
CA LEU A 213 -0.29 -4.59 4.67
C LEU A 213 0.62 -5.60 5.35
N ILE A 214 1.25 -5.19 6.44
CA ILE A 214 2.11 -6.02 7.26
C ILE A 214 1.53 -6.27 8.66
N TYR A 215 2.06 -7.32 9.28
CA TYR A 215 1.88 -7.68 10.67
C TYR A 215 3.19 -8.24 11.23
N VAL A 216 3.56 -7.88 12.46
CA VAL A 216 4.73 -8.41 13.16
C VAL A 216 4.25 -9.41 14.20
N HIS A 217 4.55 -10.67 13.95
CA HIS A 217 4.37 -11.68 14.97
C HIS A 217 5.49 -11.56 16.00
N ARG A 218 5.11 -11.19 17.23
CA ARG A 218 6.02 -11.02 18.36
C ARG A 218 5.73 -12.08 19.43
N THR A 219 6.76 -12.85 19.76
CA THR A 219 6.82 -13.72 20.93
C THR A 219 8.07 -13.35 21.75
N PRO A 220 8.26 -13.89 22.97
CA PRO A 220 9.45 -13.62 23.77
C PRO A 220 10.77 -13.93 23.07
N THR A 221 10.78 -14.87 22.12
CA THR A 221 11.99 -15.36 21.44
C THR A 221 12.02 -15.04 19.94
N MET A 222 10.97 -14.45 19.39
CA MET A 222 10.84 -14.24 17.95
C MET A 222 10.13 -12.93 17.63
N ARG A 223 10.69 -12.20 16.67
CA ARG A 223 10.05 -11.05 16.03
C ARG A 223 10.10 -11.30 14.53
N LYS A 224 8.93 -11.49 13.91
CA LYS A 224 8.84 -11.88 12.49
C LYS A 224 7.84 -11.00 11.75
N LEU A 225 8.30 -10.35 10.70
CA LEU A 225 7.44 -9.64 9.75
C LEU A 225 6.63 -10.66 8.95
N ARG A 226 5.37 -10.31 8.69
CA ARG A 226 4.48 -11.06 7.82
C ARG A 226 3.68 -10.09 6.96
N TRP A 227 3.76 -10.25 5.66
CA TRP A 227 2.83 -9.62 4.73
C TRP A 227 1.46 -10.30 4.85
N LEU A 228 0.45 -9.54 5.28
CA LEU A 228 -0.95 -9.95 5.19
C LEU A 228 -1.49 -9.71 3.78
N ILE A 229 -1.05 -8.61 3.17
CA ILE A 229 -1.25 -8.28 1.76
C ILE A 229 0.11 -7.81 1.23
N SER A 230 0.82 -8.65 0.48
CA SER A 230 2.10 -8.26 -0.12
C SER A 230 1.89 -7.46 -1.42
N PRO A 231 2.89 -6.68 -1.86
CA PRO A 231 2.89 -6.13 -3.22
C PRO A 231 2.65 -7.20 -4.29
N HIS A 232 3.21 -8.40 -4.12
CA HIS A 232 3.00 -9.51 -5.03
C HIS A 232 1.55 -10.05 -5.02
N ASP A 233 0.87 -10.07 -3.86
CA ASP A 233 -0.55 -10.43 -3.78
C ASP A 233 -1.41 -9.47 -4.61
N ILE A 234 -1.08 -8.17 -4.58
CA ILE A 234 -1.74 -7.14 -5.39
C ILE A 234 -1.50 -7.39 -6.89
N LEU A 235 -0.26 -7.68 -7.31
CA LEU A 235 0.05 -8.04 -8.70
C LEU A 235 -0.77 -9.25 -9.16
N ARG A 236 -0.82 -10.31 -8.34
CA ARG A 236 -1.60 -11.52 -8.67
C ARG A 236 -3.09 -11.23 -8.79
N ARG A 237 -3.66 -10.43 -7.87
CA ARG A 237 -5.07 -10.00 -7.90
C ARG A 237 -5.40 -9.26 -9.20
N LEU A 238 -4.49 -8.39 -9.64
CA LEU A 238 -4.63 -7.64 -10.90
C LEU A 238 -4.23 -8.43 -12.16
N GLY A 239 -3.71 -9.66 -12.01
CA GLY A 239 -3.20 -10.47 -13.12
C GLY A 239 -1.91 -9.94 -13.74
N LEU A 240 -1.19 -9.06 -13.04
CA LEU A 240 0.04 -8.42 -13.47
C LEU A 240 1.29 -9.25 -13.16
N ASP A 241 1.21 -10.30 -12.34
CA ASP A 241 2.35 -11.12 -11.90
C ASP A 241 3.29 -11.50 -13.06
N LYS A 242 2.74 -12.01 -14.17
CA LYS A 242 3.53 -12.43 -15.34
C LYS A 242 4.31 -11.32 -16.02
N TRP A 243 3.90 -10.06 -15.81
CA TRP A 243 4.52 -8.89 -16.41
C TRP A 243 5.68 -8.36 -15.55
N PHE A 244 5.74 -8.73 -14.28
CA PHE A 244 6.75 -8.31 -13.31
C PHE A 244 7.55 -9.50 -12.75
N ARG A 245 7.50 -10.66 -13.41
CA ARG A 245 8.17 -11.91 -13.02
C ARG A 245 9.70 -11.86 -13.03
N GLU A 246 10.30 -10.76 -13.50
CA GLU A 246 11.74 -10.50 -13.37
C GLU A 246 12.17 -10.26 -11.90
N TRP A 247 11.22 -10.26 -10.95
CA TRP A 247 11.45 -10.06 -9.52
C TRP A 247 11.71 -11.36 -8.73
N GLU A 248 11.69 -12.53 -9.39
CA GLU A 248 11.90 -13.86 -8.78
C GLU A 248 13.17 -14.58 -9.27
N THR A 249 14.03 -13.92 -10.06
CA THR A 249 15.33 -14.45 -10.53
C THR A 249 16.47 -13.55 -10.10
#